data_AF-A0AA88IL97-F1
#
_entry.id   AF-A0AA88IL97-F1
#
_cell.length_a   1.000
_cell.length_b   1.000
_cell.length_c   1.000
_cell.angle_alpha   90.00
_cell.angle_beta   90.00
_cell.angle_gamma   90.00
#
_symmetry.space_group_name_H-M   'P 1'
#
loop_
_entity.id
_entity.type
_entity.pdbx_description
1 polymer ?
#
loop_
_entity_poly.entity_id
_entity_poly.type
_entity_poly.pdbx_seq_one_letter_code
_entity_poly.pdbx_strand_id
1 'polypeptide(L)'
;MFINFRPDGYLYDKEAILEYIVTKKAEIAKQEKEHAKQLKKEKGEAASYSQMEELDKVQKFLAQERGVNFKNSDSASGSGLSNMSGEKAKELPAFWAPSQTPDSKPRKIPKPDKNVYCPMSGNPLKMKDLIPVKFTPIKDGDSKTSLISKTNRYVCPVTNDILSNSVPCAVLKPTGDVVTMDCVEKIIKKDMIHPLTSEKLTDKDIIPLQRGGTGFASTNEKLKAAEPRPVMT
;
A
#
# COMPACT_ATOMS: atom_id res chain seq x y z
N MET A 1 19.54 10.82 7.08
CA MET A 1 18.12 11.06 7.37
C MET A 1 17.40 11.68 6.17
N PHE A 2 16.32 11.05 5.74
CA PHE A 2 15.37 11.54 4.73
C PHE A 2 14.02 11.77 5.42
N ILE A 3 13.34 12.88 5.14
CA ILE A 3 11.92 13.02 5.52
C ILE A 3 11.06 12.44 4.42
N ASN A 4 10.02 11.72 4.82
CA ASN A 4 8.93 11.37 3.92
C ASN A 4 8.02 12.60 3.74
N PHE A 5 8.04 13.12 2.53
CA PHE A 5 7.37 14.34 2.08
C PHE A 5 5.94 14.04 1.64
N ARG A 6 5.08 13.83 2.63
CA ARG A 6 3.67 14.21 2.57
C ARG A 6 3.37 15.01 3.84
N PRO A 7 2.21 15.68 4.00
CA PRO A 7 1.94 16.65 5.08
C PRO A 7 2.03 16.10 6.51
N ASP A 8 2.51 14.86 6.66
CA ASP A 8 2.57 14.07 7.88
C ASP A 8 3.90 14.28 8.64
N GLY A 9 4.94 14.88 8.02
CA GLY A 9 6.13 15.38 8.74
C GLY A 9 7.03 14.31 9.38
N TYR A 10 7.00 13.05 8.91
CA TYR A 10 7.77 11.95 9.49
C TYR A 10 9.22 11.90 8.98
N LEU A 11 10.16 11.76 9.92
CA LEU A 11 11.60 11.65 9.67
C LEU A 11 12.03 10.18 9.66
N TYR A 12 12.68 9.75 8.59
CA TYR A 12 13.21 8.39 8.43
C TYR A 12 14.73 8.42 8.24
N ASP A 13 15.38 7.30 8.53
CA ASP A 13 16.74 7.13 8.04
C ASP A 13 16.75 6.82 6.55
N LYS A 14 17.80 7.31 5.87
CA LYS A 14 17.92 7.28 4.42
C LYS A 14 18.00 5.85 3.89
N GLU A 15 18.82 5.02 4.50
CA GLU A 15 19.06 3.66 4.03
C GLU A 15 17.84 2.78 4.35
N ALA A 16 17.33 2.87 5.59
CA ALA A 16 16.18 2.11 6.04
C ALA A 16 14.92 2.35 5.18
N ILE A 17 14.61 3.59 4.82
CA ILE A 17 13.40 3.86 4.01
C ILE A 17 13.55 3.36 2.58
N LEU A 18 14.75 3.42 2.01
CA LEU A 18 15.01 2.93 0.66
C LEU A 18 14.95 1.40 0.61
N GLU A 19 15.55 0.73 1.60
CA GLU A 19 15.47 -0.72 1.75
C GLU A 19 14.01 -1.18 1.93
N TYR A 20 13.24 -0.48 2.76
CA TYR A 20 11.80 -0.72 2.91
C TYR A 20 11.03 -0.61 1.59
N ILE A 21 11.33 0.41 0.77
CA ILE A 21 10.67 0.56 -0.54
C ILE A 21 11.04 -0.60 -1.48
N VAL A 22 12.30 -1.03 -1.49
CA VAL A 22 12.77 -2.13 -2.35
C VAL A 22 12.12 -3.45 -1.95
N THR A 23 12.10 -3.77 -0.66
CA THR A 23 11.46 -5.00 -0.13
C THR A 23 9.96 -5.02 -0.44
N LYS A 24 9.24 -3.92 -0.22
CA LYS A 24 7.81 -3.84 -0.55
C LYS A 24 7.51 -3.93 -2.03
N LYS A 25 8.34 -3.34 -2.90
CA LYS A 25 8.20 -3.52 -4.35
C LYS A 25 8.44 -4.96 -4.78
N ALA A 26 9.37 -5.67 -4.14
CA ALA A 26 9.61 -7.09 -4.41
C ALA A 26 8.40 -7.96 -3.99
N GLU A 27 7.80 -7.68 -2.84
CA GLU A 27 6.56 -8.34 -2.38
C GLU A 27 5.40 -8.11 -3.37
N ILE A 28 5.17 -6.84 -3.77
CA ILE A 28 4.12 -6.49 -4.74
C ILE A 28 4.37 -7.21 -6.08
N ALA A 29 5.60 -7.24 -6.57
CA ALA A 29 5.94 -7.94 -7.81
C ALA A 29 5.70 -9.46 -7.71
N LYS A 30 5.89 -10.07 -6.53
CA LYS A 30 5.55 -11.48 -6.29
C LYS A 30 4.03 -11.69 -6.35
N GLN A 31 3.26 -10.84 -5.68
CA GLN A 31 1.80 -10.90 -5.70
C GLN A 31 1.23 -10.67 -7.12
N GLU A 32 1.79 -9.73 -7.88
CA GLU A 32 1.42 -9.50 -9.28
C GLU A 32 1.67 -10.73 -10.16
N LYS A 33 2.79 -11.43 -9.96
CA LYS A 33 3.10 -12.68 -10.68
C LYS A 33 2.12 -13.80 -10.33
N GLU A 34 1.75 -13.94 -9.06
CA GLU A 34 0.76 -14.93 -8.61
C GLU A 34 -0.62 -14.63 -9.19
N HIS A 35 -1.05 -13.37 -9.14
CA HIS A 35 -2.30 -12.92 -9.75
C HIS A 35 -2.31 -13.11 -11.28
N ALA A 36 -1.21 -12.80 -11.97
CA ALA A 36 -1.10 -13.02 -13.42
C ALA A 36 -1.16 -14.52 -13.80
N LYS A 37 -0.58 -15.39 -12.97
CA LYS A 37 -0.70 -16.85 -13.15
C LYS A 37 -2.13 -17.33 -12.97
N GLN A 38 -2.86 -16.84 -11.96
CA GLN A 38 -4.27 -17.16 -11.77
C GLN A 38 -5.11 -16.70 -12.97
N LEU A 39 -4.94 -15.46 -13.41
CA LEU A 39 -5.68 -14.89 -14.53
C LEU A 39 -5.40 -15.62 -15.86
N LYS A 40 -4.16 -16.13 -16.05
CA LYS A 40 -3.83 -16.97 -17.22
C LYS A 40 -4.52 -18.33 -17.17
N LYS A 41 -4.62 -18.96 -15.99
CA LYS A 41 -5.35 -20.22 -15.80
C LYS A 41 -6.84 -20.04 -16.04
N GLU A 42 -7.47 -19.03 -15.42
CA GLU A 42 -8.89 -18.72 -15.61
C GLU A 42 -9.23 -18.44 -17.09
N LYS A 43 -8.37 -17.70 -17.81
CA LYS A 43 -8.54 -17.48 -19.26
C LYS A 43 -8.38 -18.76 -20.09
N GLY A 44 -7.43 -19.63 -19.72
CA GLY A 44 -7.25 -20.91 -20.39
C GLY A 44 -8.44 -21.84 -20.20
N GLU A 45 -8.93 -21.95 -18.97
CA GLU A 45 -10.13 -22.73 -18.61
C GLU A 45 -11.38 -22.19 -19.31
N ALA A 46 -11.57 -20.87 -19.34
CA ALA A 46 -12.68 -20.23 -20.05
C ALA A 46 -12.61 -20.45 -21.57
N ALA A 47 -11.41 -20.42 -22.17
CA ALA A 47 -11.23 -20.70 -23.59
C ALA A 47 -11.51 -22.16 -23.93
N SER A 48 -11.03 -23.12 -23.10
CA SER A 48 -11.36 -24.54 -23.28
C SER A 48 -12.85 -24.82 -23.11
N TYR A 49 -13.49 -24.17 -22.13
CA TYR A 49 -14.93 -24.31 -21.91
C TYR A 49 -15.74 -23.77 -23.09
N SER A 50 -15.36 -22.60 -23.61
CA SER A 50 -15.99 -22.00 -24.80
C SER A 50 -15.84 -22.90 -26.04
N GLN A 51 -14.66 -23.46 -26.26
CA GLN A 51 -14.41 -24.42 -27.34
C GLN A 51 -15.25 -25.69 -27.18
N MET A 52 -15.34 -26.25 -25.97
CA MET A 52 -16.21 -27.41 -25.70
C MET A 52 -17.69 -27.11 -25.95
N GLU A 53 -18.16 -25.92 -25.57
CA GLU A 53 -19.54 -25.49 -25.82
C GLU A 53 -19.83 -25.31 -27.31
N GLU A 54 -18.88 -24.76 -28.08
CA GLU A 54 -18.97 -24.67 -29.54
C GLU A 54 -19.00 -26.05 -30.21
N LEU A 55 -18.15 -26.97 -29.77
CA LEU A 55 -18.13 -28.35 -30.28
C LEU A 55 -19.43 -29.10 -29.97
N ASP A 56 -19.97 -28.95 -28.75
CA ASP A 56 -21.25 -29.56 -28.35
C ASP A 56 -22.42 -28.99 -29.16
N LYS A 57 -22.43 -27.68 -29.45
CA LYS A 57 -23.41 -27.06 -30.35
C LYS A 57 -23.35 -27.62 -31.77
N VAL A 58 -22.14 -27.75 -32.34
CA VAL A 58 -21.95 -28.34 -33.67
C VAL A 58 -22.39 -29.81 -33.68
N GLN A 59 -22.04 -30.59 -32.65
CA GLN A 59 -22.44 -31.99 -32.54
C GLN A 59 -23.96 -32.15 -32.43
N LYS A 60 -24.63 -31.31 -31.63
CA LYS A 60 -26.10 -31.28 -31.52
C LYS A 60 -26.74 -30.94 -32.86
N PHE A 61 -26.20 -29.98 -33.60
CA PHE A 61 -26.68 -29.62 -34.93
C PHE A 61 -26.54 -30.81 -35.91
N LEU A 62 -25.37 -31.46 -35.96
CA LEU A 62 -25.15 -32.64 -36.82
C LEU A 62 -26.07 -33.82 -36.46
N ALA A 63 -26.34 -34.05 -35.17
CA ALA A 63 -27.28 -35.08 -34.73
C ALA A 63 -28.72 -34.76 -35.14
N GLN A 64 -29.11 -33.48 -35.10
CA GLN A 64 -30.41 -33.01 -35.55
C GLN A 64 -30.59 -33.18 -37.07
N GLU A 65 -29.55 -32.94 -37.87
CA GLU A 65 -29.59 -33.17 -39.32
C GLU A 65 -29.63 -34.67 -39.67
N ARG A 66 -28.91 -35.53 -38.93
CA ARG A 66 -28.95 -37.00 -39.12
C ARG A 66 -30.27 -37.65 -38.65
N GLY A 67 -31.04 -36.98 -37.80
CA GLY A 67 -32.32 -37.46 -37.27
C GLY A 67 -33.50 -37.38 -38.26
N VAL A 68 -33.32 -36.80 -39.44
CA VAL A 68 -34.39 -36.66 -40.45
C VAL A 68 -34.39 -37.87 -41.39
N ASN A 69 -34.69 -39.07 -40.85
CA ASN A 69 -35.25 -40.18 -41.61
C ASN A 69 -36.07 -41.11 -40.66
N PHE A 70 -37.37 -40.82 -40.55
CA PHE A 70 -38.51 -41.67 -40.15
C PHE A 70 -38.35 -42.82 -39.12
N LYS A 71 -38.93 -42.67 -37.91
CA LYS A 71 -40.15 -43.37 -37.39
C LYS A 71 -40.32 -43.23 -35.85
N ASN A 72 -41.60 -43.13 -35.44
CA ASN A 72 -42.13 -43.19 -34.07
C ASN A 72 -41.50 -44.27 -33.16
N SER A 73 -41.33 -43.97 -31.88
CA SER A 73 -42.03 -44.65 -30.78
C SER A 73 -41.55 -44.15 -29.41
N ASP A 74 -42.51 -44.05 -28.50
CA ASP A 74 -42.36 -43.74 -27.09
C ASP A 74 -41.23 -44.51 -26.41
N SER A 75 -40.42 -43.80 -25.64
CA SER A 75 -39.68 -44.37 -24.50
C SER A 75 -39.26 -43.23 -23.59
N ALA A 76 -40.16 -42.92 -22.65
CA ALA A 76 -39.89 -42.14 -21.46
C ALA A 76 -38.63 -42.70 -20.76
N SER A 77 -37.49 -42.11 -21.05
CA SER A 77 -36.21 -42.44 -20.42
C SER A 77 -36.20 -41.68 -19.11
N GLY A 78 -36.58 -42.37 -18.04
CA GLY A 78 -36.55 -41.84 -16.68
C GLY A 78 -35.21 -41.18 -16.40
N SER A 79 -35.25 -39.88 -16.14
CA SER A 79 -34.16 -39.08 -15.63
C SER A 79 -33.85 -39.50 -14.18
N GLY A 80 -33.25 -40.68 -14.02
CA GLY A 80 -32.73 -41.13 -12.75
C GLY A 80 -31.70 -40.12 -12.25
N LEU A 81 -31.93 -39.55 -11.07
CA LEU A 81 -31.01 -38.66 -10.34
C LEU A 81 -29.69 -39.37 -9.92
N SER A 82 -29.38 -40.54 -10.48
CA SER A 82 -28.25 -41.37 -10.13
C SER A 82 -27.04 -41.08 -11.02
N ASN A 83 -25.97 -40.52 -10.44
CA ASN A 83 -24.65 -40.34 -11.08
C ASN A 83 -23.87 -41.66 -11.28
N MET A 84 -24.52 -42.82 -11.17
CA MET A 84 -23.88 -44.15 -11.19
C MET A 84 -23.70 -44.75 -12.60
N SER A 85 -24.25 -44.14 -13.64
CA SER A 85 -24.15 -44.66 -15.01
C SER A 85 -23.82 -43.57 -16.04
N GLY A 86 -22.88 -43.86 -16.94
CA GLY A 86 -22.42 -42.96 -18.00
C GLY A 86 -21.14 -42.18 -17.67
N GLU A 87 -20.80 -41.19 -18.49
CA GLU A 87 -19.58 -40.36 -18.33
C GLU A 87 -19.51 -39.60 -16.99
N LYS A 88 -20.67 -39.39 -16.34
CA LYS A 88 -20.80 -38.75 -15.02
C LYS A 88 -20.32 -39.62 -13.85
N ALA A 89 -20.05 -40.91 -14.06
CA ALA A 89 -19.50 -41.79 -13.03
C ALA A 89 -18.02 -41.49 -12.70
N LYS A 90 -17.30 -40.76 -13.58
CA LYS A 90 -15.91 -40.33 -13.33
C LYS A 90 -15.80 -39.06 -12.49
N GLU A 91 -16.86 -38.27 -12.40
CA GLU A 91 -16.94 -37.05 -11.59
C GLU A 91 -17.76 -37.32 -10.34
N LEU A 92 -17.22 -38.15 -9.44
CA LEU A 92 -17.78 -38.31 -8.10
C LEU A 92 -17.28 -37.15 -7.24
N PRO A 93 -18.17 -36.25 -6.75
CA PRO A 93 -17.77 -35.16 -5.87
C PRO A 93 -17.32 -35.75 -4.53
N ALA A 94 -16.02 -35.94 -4.37
CA ALA A 94 -15.43 -36.38 -3.11
C ALA A 94 -15.40 -35.20 -2.15
N PHE A 95 -16.45 -35.06 -1.33
CA PHE A 95 -16.54 -34.00 -0.32
C PHE A 95 -15.35 -33.97 0.65
N TRP A 96 -14.70 -35.11 0.87
CA TRP A 96 -13.51 -35.24 1.72
C TRP A 96 -12.20 -34.88 1.02
N ALA A 97 -12.21 -34.71 -0.32
CA ALA A 97 -11.04 -34.28 -1.07
C ALA A 97 -10.92 -32.74 -0.96
N PRO A 98 -9.79 -32.19 -0.45
CA PRO A 98 -9.61 -30.75 -0.27
C PRO A 98 -9.81 -29.92 -1.55
N SER A 99 -9.64 -30.53 -2.73
CA SER A 99 -9.81 -29.92 -4.05
C SER A 99 -11.26 -29.88 -4.57
N GLN A 100 -12.19 -30.62 -3.94
CA GLN A 100 -13.59 -30.74 -4.40
C GLN A 100 -14.62 -30.29 -3.35
N THR A 101 -14.16 -29.75 -2.22
CA THR A 101 -15.06 -29.09 -1.27
C THR A 101 -15.69 -27.84 -1.91
N PRO A 102 -16.93 -27.45 -1.55
CA PRO A 102 -17.55 -26.23 -2.06
C PRO A 102 -16.75 -24.95 -1.72
N ASP A 103 -15.93 -24.99 -0.65
CA ASP A 103 -14.97 -23.94 -0.28
C ASP A 103 -13.66 -23.98 -1.09
N SER A 104 -13.41 -25.04 -1.87
CA SER A 104 -12.23 -25.22 -2.72
C SER A 104 -12.25 -24.39 -4.01
N LYS A 105 -13.24 -23.49 -4.18
CA LYS A 105 -13.15 -22.51 -5.27
C LYS A 105 -11.81 -21.77 -5.10
N PRO A 106 -10.97 -21.71 -6.15
CA PRO A 106 -9.65 -21.08 -6.02
C PRO A 106 -9.84 -19.67 -5.49
N ARG A 107 -9.22 -19.37 -4.34
CA ARG A 107 -9.26 -18.01 -3.78
C ARG A 107 -8.75 -17.06 -4.84
N LYS A 108 -9.67 -16.27 -5.41
CA LYS A 108 -9.36 -15.21 -6.37
C LYS A 108 -8.52 -14.20 -5.61
N ILE A 109 -7.22 -14.16 -5.89
CA ILE A 109 -6.35 -13.12 -5.32
C ILE A 109 -6.87 -11.80 -5.90
N PRO A 110 -7.29 -10.83 -5.07
CA PRO A 110 -7.70 -9.54 -5.59
C PRO A 110 -6.51 -8.87 -6.27
N LYS A 111 -6.78 -7.99 -7.24
CA LYS A 111 -5.73 -7.25 -7.93
C LYS A 111 -4.84 -6.55 -6.90
N PRO A 112 -3.55 -6.90 -6.80
CA PRO A 112 -2.66 -6.29 -5.81
C PRO A 112 -2.48 -4.79 -6.12
N ASP A 113 -2.46 -3.96 -5.07
CA ASP A 113 -2.12 -2.55 -5.23
C ASP A 113 -0.63 -2.41 -5.54
N LYS A 114 -0.31 -1.49 -6.44
CA LYS A 114 1.06 -1.19 -6.89
C LYS A 114 1.76 -0.17 -6.00
N ASN A 115 1.01 0.50 -5.13
CA ASN A 115 1.54 1.56 -4.29
C ASN A 115 2.21 0.96 -3.04
N VAL A 116 3.40 1.46 -2.74
CA VAL A 116 4.06 1.21 -1.45
C VAL A 116 3.50 2.20 -0.44
N TYR A 117 3.17 1.77 0.76
CA TYR A 117 2.62 2.64 1.81
C TYR A 117 3.65 2.96 2.90
N CYS A 118 3.51 4.15 3.48
CA CYS A 118 4.29 4.65 4.60
C CYS A 118 4.01 3.81 5.86
N PRO A 119 5.05 3.37 6.60
CA PRO A 119 4.87 2.54 7.79
C PRO A 119 4.18 3.27 8.95
N MET A 120 4.32 4.60 9.05
CA MET A 120 3.70 5.39 10.13
C MET A 120 2.33 5.97 9.76
N SER A 121 2.17 6.45 8.52
CA SER A 121 0.93 7.16 8.12
C SER A 121 -0.01 6.37 7.23
N GLY A 122 0.37 5.19 6.74
CA GLY A 122 -0.45 4.39 5.81
C GLY A 122 -0.67 5.04 4.44
N ASN A 123 0.00 6.15 4.17
CA ASN A 123 -0.13 6.92 2.93
C ASN A 123 0.79 6.39 1.82
N PRO A 124 0.42 6.46 0.54
CA PRO A 124 1.28 5.99 -0.54
C PRO A 124 2.57 6.82 -0.62
N LEU A 125 3.70 6.11 -0.64
CA LEU A 125 5.07 6.60 -0.58
C LEU A 125 5.73 6.54 -1.96
N LYS A 126 6.24 7.67 -2.45
CA LYS A 126 7.01 7.76 -3.69
C LYS A 126 8.44 8.24 -3.40
N MET A 127 9.39 7.81 -4.22
CA MET A 127 10.80 8.23 -4.08
C MET A 127 10.99 9.73 -4.30
N LYS A 128 10.17 10.36 -5.15
CA LYS A 128 10.19 11.83 -5.39
C LYS A 128 9.75 12.63 -4.18
N ASP A 129 9.01 11.98 -3.30
CA ASP A 129 8.51 12.53 -2.05
C ASP A 129 9.53 12.28 -0.92
N LEU A 130 10.79 11.90 -1.20
CA LEU A 130 11.83 11.80 -0.17
C LEU A 130 12.80 12.97 -0.32
N ILE A 131 12.94 13.78 0.73
CA ILE A 131 13.78 14.98 0.70
C ILE A 131 14.92 14.86 1.70
N PRO A 132 16.18 15.10 1.28
CA PRO A 132 17.33 15.08 2.18
C PRO A 132 17.19 16.18 3.22
N VAL A 133 17.28 15.80 4.49
CA VAL A 133 17.26 16.76 5.58
C VAL A 133 18.68 17.16 5.94
N LYS A 134 18.90 18.46 6.05
CA LYS A 134 20.17 19.03 6.49
C LYS A 134 19.95 19.71 7.83
N PHE A 135 20.56 19.14 8.86
CA PHE A 135 20.64 19.77 10.16
C PHE A 135 21.96 20.53 10.26
N THR A 136 21.91 21.80 10.62
CA THR A 136 23.10 22.62 10.83
C THR A 136 23.69 22.29 12.20
N PRO A 137 24.94 21.78 12.28
CA PRO A 137 25.56 21.47 13.56
C PRO A 137 25.93 22.76 14.30
N ILE A 138 25.90 22.69 15.62
CA ILE A 138 26.43 23.75 16.48
C ILE A 138 27.94 23.92 16.24
N LYS A 139 28.38 25.17 16.04
CA LYS A 139 29.79 25.55 16.03
C LYS A 139 30.25 25.90 17.45
N ASP A 140 30.43 24.90 18.31
CA ASP A 140 31.18 25.14 19.55
C ASP A 140 32.66 25.16 19.22
N GLY A 141 33.41 26.08 19.82
CA GLY A 141 34.88 26.16 19.68
C GLY A 141 35.63 24.94 20.25
N ASP A 142 34.94 24.02 20.93
CA ASP A 142 35.50 22.81 21.52
C ASP A 142 35.41 21.61 20.57
N SER A 143 36.48 21.39 19.83
CA SER A 143 36.68 20.35 18.82
C SER A 143 37.03 18.96 19.39
N LYS A 144 36.97 18.76 20.71
CA LYS A 144 37.42 17.51 21.39
C LYS A 144 36.31 16.52 21.73
N THR A 145 35.03 16.88 21.59
CA THR A 145 33.91 15.97 21.89
C THR A 145 33.10 15.66 20.64
N SER A 146 32.89 14.37 20.37
CA SER A 146 32.04 13.93 19.25
C SER A 146 30.63 14.52 19.41
N LEU A 147 30.04 14.96 18.30
CA LEU A 147 28.68 15.54 18.23
C LEU A 147 27.61 14.69 18.93
N ILE A 148 27.82 13.38 19.05
CA ILE A 148 26.91 12.43 19.70
C ILE A 148 26.83 12.67 21.22
N SER A 149 27.94 13.03 21.88
CA SER A 149 28.01 13.19 23.33
C SER A 149 27.50 14.54 23.82
N LYS A 150 27.28 15.50 22.90
CA LYS A 150 26.72 16.81 23.23
C LYS A 150 25.21 16.70 23.40
N THR A 151 24.70 17.31 24.46
CA THR A 151 23.26 17.43 24.76
C THR A 151 22.55 18.25 23.68
N ASN A 152 23.23 19.27 23.14
CA ASN A 152 22.75 20.13 22.07
C ASN A 152 23.60 19.91 20.82
N ARG A 153 22.98 19.42 19.74
CA ARG A 153 23.69 18.97 18.53
C ARG A 153 23.47 19.87 17.31
N TYR A 154 22.27 20.43 17.20
CA TYR A 154 21.82 21.13 16.01
C TYR A 154 21.17 22.47 16.35
N VAL A 155 21.29 23.42 15.43
CA VAL A 155 20.72 24.77 15.54
C VAL A 155 19.93 25.14 14.30
N CYS A 156 18.96 26.03 14.49
CA CYS A 156 18.27 26.72 13.42
C CYS A 156 19.26 27.64 12.68
N PRO A 157 19.38 27.56 11.35
CA PRO A 157 20.34 28.38 10.61
C PRO A 157 19.96 29.88 10.54
N VAL A 158 18.72 30.23 10.90
CA VAL A 158 18.23 31.62 10.85
C VAL A 158 18.34 32.30 12.21
N THR A 159 17.82 31.67 13.27
CA THR A 159 17.83 32.25 14.62
C THR A 159 19.00 31.80 15.49
N ASN A 160 19.75 30.78 15.06
CA ASN A 160 20.73 30.09 15.89
C ASN A 160 20.15 29.50 17.18
N ASP A 161 18.83 29.32 17.26
CA ASP A 161 18.18 28.63 18.36
C ASP A 161 18.51 27.13 18.33
N ILE A 162 18.68 26.54 19.51
CA ILE A 162 18.99 25.12 19.66
C ILE A 162 17.75 24.28 19.31
N LEU A 163 17.93 23.32 18.40
CA LEU A 163 16.89 22.38 18.02
C LEU A 163 16.81 21.25 19.05
N SER A 164 15.74 21.27 19.85
CA SER A 164 15.41 20.22 20.82
C SER A 164 14.09 19.55 20.45
N ASN A 165 13.81 18.34 20.97
CA ASN A 165 12.57 17.59 20.68
C ASN A 165 11.29 18.36 21.09
N SER A 166 11.39 19.27 22.05
CA SER A 166 10.28 20.11 22.49
C SER A 166 9.97 21.27 21.55
N VAL A 167 10.93 21.69 20.73
CA VAL A 167 10.79 22.86 19.87
C VAL A 167 10.11 22.43 18.56
N PRO A 168 8.96 23.04 18.21
CA PRO A 168 8.33 22.73 16.93
C PRO A 168 9.20 23.22 15.78
N CYS A 169 9.51 22.30 14.86
CA CYS A 169 10.38 22.55 13.73
C CYS A 169 9.64 22.29 12.41
N ALA A 170 10.08 22.93 11.34
CA ALA A 170 9.66 22.66 9.97
C ALA A 170 10.86 22.50 9.06
N VAL A 171 10.67 21.80 7.95
CA VAL A 171 11.67 21.65 6.90
C VAL A 171 11.22 22.37 5.66
N LEU A 172 12.17 23.07 5.03
CA LEU A 172 11.97 23.76 3.76
C LEU A 172 12.33 22.83 2.60
N LYS A 173 11.36 22.61 1.72
CA LYS A 173 11.48 21.68 0.59
C LYS A 173 12.69 21.90 -0.33
N PRO A 174 13.01 23.14 -0.76
CA PRO A 174 14.02 23.35 -1.80
C PRO A 174 15.44 22.98 -1.34
N THR A 175 15.77 23.29 -0.10
CA THR A 175 17.13 23.16 0.47
C THR A 175 17.28 21.95 1.38
N GLY A 176 16.18 21.53 2.02
CA GLY A 176 16.17 20.51 3.07
C GLY A 176 16.57 21.04 4.44
N ASP A 177 16.65 22.36 4.63
CA ASP A 177 17.09 22.97 5.89
C ASP A 177 15.98 22.93 6.94
N VAL A 178 16.36 22.66 8.19
CA VAL A 178 15.44 22.59 9.34
C VAL A 178 15.42 23.92 10.07
N VAL A 179 14.24 24.49 10.24
CA VAL A 179 14.01 25.81 10.84
C VAL A 179 12.94 25.68 11.94
N THR A 180 13.00 26.52 12.98
CA THR A 180 11.94 26.56 14.00
C THR A 180 10.63 27.12 13.43
N MET A 181 9.49 26.67 13.97
CA MET A 181 8.17 27.18 13.55
C MET A 181 8.04 28.69 13.81
N ASP A 182 8.68 29.21 14.85
CA ASP A 182 8.71 30.65 15.14
C ASP A 182 9.33 31.46 13.99
N CYS A 183 10.41 30.97 13.38
CA CYS A 183 11.00 31.61 12.20
C CYS A 183 10.04 31.54 11.01
N VAL A 184 9.37 30.40 10.84
CA VAL A 184 8.42 30.20 9.75
C VAL A 184 7.29 31.22 9.88
N GLU A 185 6.75 31.42 11.07
CA GLU A 185 5.62 32.31 11.30
C GLU A 185 5.99 33.80 11.24
N LYS A 186 7.13 34.18 11.82
CA LYS A 186 7.52 35.58 11.94
C LYS A 186 8.22 36.14 10.70
N ILE A 187 8.94 35.30 9.96
CA ILE A 187 9.82 35.71 8.85
C ILE A 187 9.28 35.12 7.55
N ILE A 188 9.22 33.79 7.44
CA ILE A 188 8.96 33.11 6.16
C ILE A 188 7.53 33.35 5.66
N LYS A 189 6.51 33.32 6.53
CA LYS A 189 5.12 33.58 6.13
C LYS A 189 4.86 35.02 5.68
N LYS A 190 5.70 35.98 6.06
CA LYS A 190 5.54 37.38 5.64
C LYS A 190 6.07 37.60 4.23
N ASP A 191 7.29 37.13 3.99
CA ASP A 191 8.01 37.40 2.74
C ASP A 191 7.86 36.27 1.72
N MET A 192 7.43 35.07 2.14
CA MET A 192 7.32 33.85 1.34
C MET A 192 8.61 33.53 0.56
N ILE A 193 9.75 33.80 1.18
CA ILE A 193 11.09 33.65 0.63
C ILE A 193 11.95 32.81 1.58
N HIS A 194 12.82 31.98 1.00
CA HIS A 194 13.77 31.17 1.74
C HIS A 194 14.84 32.08 2.37
N PRO A 195 15.09 32.00 3.69
CA PRO A 195 15.94 32.95 4.41
C PRO A 195 17.43 32.87 4.06
N LEU A 196 17.89 31.75 3.49
CA LEU A 196 19.32 31.53 3.18
C LEU A 196 19.65 31.57 1.68
N THR A 197 18.66 31.30 0.83
CA THR A 197 18.86 31.13 -0.63
C THR A 197 18.02 32.10 -1.45
N SER A 198 17.16 32.89 -0.79
CA SER A 198 16.27 33.87 -1.42
C SER A 198 15.34 33.29 -2.49
N GLU A 199 15.10 31.97 -2.47
CA GLU A 199 14.15 31.30 -3.36
C GLU A 199 12.71 31.54 -2.89
N LYS A 200 11.77 31.67 -3.83
CA LYS A 200 10.34 31.82 -3.52
C LYS A 200 9.78 30.50 -2.97
N LEU A 201 9.10 30.57 -1.84
CA LEU A 201 8.47 29.43 -1.17
C LEU A 201 6.95 29.47 -1.35
N THR A 202 6.33 28.30 -1.40
CA THR A 202 4.87 28.15 -1.26
C THR A 202 4.53 27.47 0.06
N ASP A 203 3.28 27.59 0.52
CA ASP A 203 2.83 26.96 1.76
C ASP A 203 3.01 25.43 1.75
N LYS A 204 3.02 24.82 0.56
CA LYS A 204 3.24 23.38 0.38
C LYS A 204 4.70 22.96 0.58
N ASP A 205 5.63 23.92 0.46
CA ASP A 205 7.06 23.68 0.61
C ASP A 205 7.51 23.77 2.07
N ILE A 206 6.62 24.23 2.95
CA ILE A 206 6.83 24.31 4.39
C ILE A 206 6.17 23.06 5.01
N ILE A 207 6.99 22.14 5.49
CA ILE A 207 6.48 20.93 6.16
C ILE A 207 6.77 20.99 7.66
N PRO A 208 5.74 21.06 8.51
CA PRO A 208 5.93 20.91 9.94
C PRO A 208 6.37 19.47 10.25
N LEU A 209 7.43 19.35 11.05
CA LEU A 209 7.91 18.06 11.52
C LEU A 209 7.02 17.53 12.63
N GLN A 210 6.73 16.22 12.56
CA GLN A 210 6.05 15.53 13.63
C GLN A 210 7.01 15.38 14.81
N ARG A 211 6.56 15.75 16.01
CA ARG A 211 7.38 15.62 17.23
C ARG A 211 7.40 14.16 17.67
N GLY A 212 8.55 13.71 18.15
CA GLY A 212 8.68 12.38 18.73
C GLY A 212 8.05 12.36 20.12
N GLY A 213 6.96 11.60 20.30
CA GLY A 213 6.44 11.27 21.62
C GLY A 213 7.29 10.16 22.26
N THR A 214 7.86 10.41 23.43
CA THR A 214 8.48 9.36 24.24
C THR A 214 7.43 8.78 25.18
N GLY A 215 6.82 7.64 24.83
CA GLY A 215 5.89 6.90 25.69
C GLY A 215 4.50 6.63 25.07
N PHE A 216 3.59 6.06 25.87
CA PHE A 216 2.20 5.75 25.51
C PHE A 216 1.33 6.99 25.16
N ALA A 217 1.86 8.19 25.33
CA ALA A 217 1.19 9.44 24.97
C ALA A 217 1.62 9.87 23.57
N SER A 218 0.73 9.69 22.59
CA SER A 218 0.92 10.23 21.25
C SER A 218 0.88 11.75 21.31
N THR A 219 1.97 12.41 20.91
CA THR A 219 2.05 13.86 20.83
C THR A 219 1.56 14.32 19.46
N ASN A 220 0.60 15.25 19.43
CA ASN A 220 -0.01 15.84 18.23
C ASN A 220 -0.95 14.93 17.41
N GLU A 221 -1.39 13.78 17.92
CA GLU A 221 -2.57 13.10 17.37
C GLU A 221 -3.85 13.70 17.94
N LYS A 222 -4.88 13.83 17.10
CA LYS A 222 -6.23 14.23 17.52
C LYS A 222 -6.86 13.07 18.31
N LEU A 223 -6.49 12.96 19.59
CA LEU A 223 -7.08 12.00 20.51
C LEU A 223 -8.58 12.24 20.59
N LYS A 224 -9.37 11.26 20.16
CA LYS A 224 -10.81 11.27 20.30
C LYS A 224 -11.15 10.39 21.50
N ALA A 225 -11.63 11.01 22.57
CA ALA A 225 -12.27 10.26 23.65
C ALA A 225 -13.63 9.77 23.14
N ALA A 226 -13.83 8.45 23.10
CA ALA A 226 -15.13 7.84 22.86
C ALA A 226 -15.61 7.24 24.19
N GLU A 227 -16.73 7.73 24.70
CA GLU A 227 -17.37 7.19 25.89
C GLU A 227 -18.38 6.10 25.44
N PRO A 228 -18.14 4.81 25.76
CA PRO A 228 -19.11 3.77 25.46
C PRO A 228 -20.29 3.87 26.43
N ARG A 229 -21.44 4.33 25.95
CA ARG A 229 -22.69 4.23 26.70
C ARG A 229 -23.25 2.81 26.53
N PRO A 230 -23.58 2.07 27.61
CA PRO A 230 -24.23 0.79 27.49
C PRO A 230 -25.61 1.01 26.85
N VAL A 231 -25.81 0.46 25.66
CA VAL A 231 -27.12 0.39 25.02
C VAL A 231 -27.73 -0.93 25.48
N MET A 232 -28.79 -0.87 26.28
CA MET A 232 -29.59 -2.05 26.59
C MET A 232 -30.40 -2.40 25.33
N THR A 233 -29.99 -3.46 24.63
CA THR A 233 -30.80 -4.18 23.63
C THR A 233 -31.12 -5.55 24.15
#